data_AF-Q5J4M6-F1
#
_entry.id   AF-Q5J4M6-F1
#
_cell.length_a   1.000
_cell.length_b   1.000
_cell.length_c   1.000
_cell.angle_alpha   90.00
_cell.angle_beta   90.00
_cell.angle_gamma   90.00
#
_symmetry.space_group_name_H-M   'P 1'
#
loop_
_entity.id
_entity.type
_entity.pdbx_description
1 polymer ?
#
loop_
_entity_poly.entity_id
_entity_poly.type
_entity_poly.pdbx_seq_one_letter_code
_entity_poly.pdbx_strand_id
1 'polypeptide(L)'
;FLKMIDLLGGVDVHNDQEFSALHGKFHFPVGNVHLDSEQALGFVRERYSLADGDRDRGRNQQKVIVAILQKLTSTEALKNYSTIIDSLQDSIQTNMPLETMIDLVNAQLESGGTYKVNSQDLKGTGRMDLPSYAMPDSNLYVMEIDDSSLAVVKAAIQDVMEGR
;
A
#
# COMPACT_ATOMS: atom_id res chain seq x y z
N PHE A 1 -8.80 -3.78 -6.61
CA PHE A 1 -8.71 -2.78 -5.54
C PHE A 1 -10.09 -2.41 -4.99
N LEU A 2 -10.97 -1.75 -5.77
CA LEU A 2 -12.29 -1.31 -5.30
C LEU A 2 -13.10 -2.44 -4.60
N LYS A 3 -13.30 -3.58 -5.29
CA LYS A 3 -13.96 -4.78 -4.72
C LYS A 3 -13.41 -5.20 -3.35
N MET A 4 -12.10 -5.12 -3.13
CA MET A 4 -11.47 -5.51 -1.87
C MET A 4 -11.80 -4.52 -0.75
N ILE A 5 -11.78 -3.21 -1.02
CA ILE A 5 -12.14 -2.21 -0.02
C ILE A 5 -13.64 -2.30 0.31
N ASP A 6 -14.50 -2.52 -0.69
CA ASP A 6 -15.94 -2.74 -0.48
C ASP A 6 -16.19 -3.97 0.41
N LEU A 7 -15.53 -5.08 0.11
CA LEU A 7 -15.64 -6.34 0.85
C LEU A 7 -15.20 -6.19 2.33
N LEU A 8 -14.22 -5.33 2.60
CA LEU A 8 -13.72 -5.05 3.96
C LEU A 8 -14.54 -3.96 4.68
N GLY A 9 -15.60 -3.44 4.06
CA GLY A 9 -16.43 -2.38 4.60
C GLY A 9 -15.66 -1.07 4.78
N GLY A 10 -14.85 -0.70 3.79
CA GLY A 10 -13.98 0.48 3.86
C GLY A 10 -12.76 0.30 4.76
N VAL A 11 -11.93 1.33 4.83
CA VAL A 11 -10.69 1.35 5.63
C VAL A 11 -10.55 2.67 6.38
N ASP A 12 -9.87 2.62 7.52
CA ASP A 12 -9.68 3.78 8.39
C ASP A 12 -8.21 4.17 8.40
N VAL A 13 -7.91 5.45 8.13
CA VAL A 13 -6.55 5.99 8.12
C VAL A 13 -6.45 7.26 8.95
N HIS A 14 -5.25 7.56 9.44
CA HIS A 14 -4.93 8.91 9.91
C HIS A 14 -4.25 9.68 8.78
N ASN A 15 -4.83 10.81 8.37
CA ASN A 15 -4.33 11.67 7.32
C ASN A 15 -3.55 12.86 7.89
N ASP A 16 -2.35 13.11 7.37
CA ASP A 16 -1.40 14.06 7.97
C ASP A 16 -1.50 15.46 7.35
N GLN A 17 -2.10 15.57 6.17
CA GLN A 17 -2.25 16.83 5.43
C GLN A 17 -3.62 16.88 4.75
N GLU A 18 -4.22 18.07 4.68
CA GLU A 18 -5.45 18.27 3.93
C GLU A 18 -5.15 18.24 2.42
N PHE A 19 -5.92 17.46 1.65
CA PHE A 19 -5.79 17.45 0.19
C PHE A 19 -7.09 17.04 -0.49
N SER A 20 -7.13 17.16 -1.82
CA SER A 20 -8.25 16.68 -2.63
C SER A 20 -7.73 15.86 -3.80
N ALA A 21 -8.47 14.82 -4.18
CA ALA A 21 -8.09 13.89 -5.24
C ALA A 21 -9.08 13.90 -6.39
N LEU A 22 -8.65 13.35 -7.54
CA LEU A 22 -9.47 13.15 -8.75
C LEU A 22 -10.17 14.45 -9.20
N HIS A 23 -9.38 15.51 -9.40
CA HIS A 23 -9.87 16.83 -9.83
C HIS A 23 -10.91 17.43 -8.87
N GLY A 24 -10.71 17.25 -7.56
CA GLY A 24 -11.58 17.81 -6.53
C GLY A 24 -12.83 16.97 -6.23
N LYS A 25 -12.96 15.77 -6.79
CA LYS A 25 -14.10 14.87 -6.51
C LYS A 25 -14.15 14.46 -5.04
N PHE A 26 -13.00 14.22 -4.43
CA PHE A 26 -12.89 13.82 -3.02
C PHE A 26 -11.97 14.77 -2.27
N HIS A 27 -12.35 15.08 -1.04
CA HIS A 27 -11.60 15.95 -0.14
C HIS A 27 -11.32 15.19 1.16
N PHE A 28 -10.07 15.24 1.62
CA PHE A 28 -9.59 14.53 2.80
C PHE A 28 -9.05 15.53 3.81
N PRO A 29 -9.73 15.72 4.96
CA PRO A 29 -9.23 16.59 6.03
C PRO A 29 -8.05 15.92 6.76
N VAL A 30 -7.31 16.71 7.53
CA VAL A 30 -6.35 16.18 8.53
C VAL A 30 -7.10 15.43 9.62
N GLY A 31 -6.52 14.32 10.11
CA GLY A 31 -7.07 13.51 11.18
C GLY A 31 -7.56 12.14 10.72
N ASN A 32 -8.43 11.52 11.51
CA ASN A 32 -8.95 10.18 11.20
C ASN A 32 -10.01 10.28 10.10
N VAL A 33 -9.84 9.48 9.04
CA VAL A 33 -10.71 9.45 7.87
C VAL A 33 -11.11 8.01 7.59
N HIS A 34 -12.40 7.76 7.50
CA HIS A 34 -12.95 6.54 6.93
C HIS A 34 -13.04 6.68 5.42
N LEU A 35 -12.58 5.67 4.69
CA LEU A 35 -12.53 5.65 3.23
C LEU A 35 -13.36 4.48 2.70
N ASP A 36 -14.40 4.80 1.93
CA ASP A 36 -15.02 3.83 1.03
C ASP A 36 -14.08 3.47 -0.14
N SER A 37 -14.49 2.56 -1.02
CA SER A 37 -13.65 2.08 -2.11
C SER A 37 -13.20 3.17 -3.08
N GLU A 38 -14.09 4.05 -3.49
CA GLU A 38 -13.81 5.14 -4.43
C GLU A 38 -12.94 6.24 -3.79
N GLN A 39 -13.23 6.58 -2.53
CA GLN A 39 -12.43 7.48 -1.71
C GLN A 39 -11.02 6.92 -1.50
N ALA A 40 -10.89 5.65 -1.13
CA ALA A 40 -9.60 4.98 -0.97
C ALA A 40 -8.81 4.98 -2.28
N LEU A 41 -9.47 4.75 -3.42
CA LEU A 41 -8.83 4.83 -4.73
C LEU A 41 -8.35 6.26 -5.05
N GLY A 42 -9.13 7.29 -4.70
CA GLY A 42 -8.69 8.68 -4.81
C GLY A 42 -7.48 8.97 -3.91
N PHE A 43 -7.55 8.56 -2.65
CA PHE A 43 -6.54 8.77 -1.62
C PHE A 43 -5.16 8.23 -2.03
N VAL A 44 -5.12 7.05 -2.67
CA VAL A 44 -3.86 6.40 -3.10
C VAL A 44 -3.34 6.85 -4.47
N ARG A 45 -4.12 7.62 -5.23
CA ARG A 45 -3.77 8.06 -6.60
C ARG A 45 -3.23 9.48 -6.66
N GLU A 46 -3.69 10.37 -5.79
CA GLU A 46 -3.27 11.76 -5.77
C GLU A 46 -1.78 11.91 -5.49
N ARG A 47 -1.14 12.84 -6.19
CA ARG A 47 0.32 13.07 -6.12
C ARG A 47 0.64 14.54 -6.16
N TYR A 48 0.07 15.29 -7.10
CA TYR A 48 0.64 16.57 -7.52
C TYR A 48 0.39 17.69 -6.52
N SER A 49 -0.70 17.60 -5.74
CA SER A 49 -1.02 18.58 -4.70
C SER A 49 -0.42 18.27 -3.34
N LEU A 50 0.25 17.12 -3.17
CA LEU A 50 0.83 16.71 -1.89
C LEU A 50 2.16 17.42 -1.64
N ALA A 51 2.44 17.76 -0.39
CA ALA A 51 3.64 18.50 0.01
C ALA A 51 4.94 17.82 -0.47
N ASP A 52 5.01 16.49 -0.36
CA ASP A 52 6.15 15.67 -0.81
C ASP A 52 5.86 14.87 -2.10
N GLY A 53 4.85 15.28 -2.86
CA GLY A 53 4.52 14.73 -4.16
C GLY A 53 4.32 13.20 -4.16
N ASP A 54 5.13 12.51 -4.97
CA ASP A 54 5.04 11.05 -5.14
C ASP A 54 5.37 10.27 -3.87
N ARG A 55 6.24 10.82 -3.03
CA ARG A 55 6.64 10.16 -1.78
C ARG A 55 5.49 10.18 -0.78
N ASP A 56 4.76 11.29 -0.68
CA ASP A 56 3.53 11.34 0.13
C ASP A 56 2.43 10.45 -0.42
N ARG A 57 2.31 10.34 -1.76
CA ARG A 57 1.43 9.34 -2.37
C ARG A 57 1.82 7.92 -1.94
N GLY A 58 3.11 7.60 -1.94
CA GLY A 58 3.64 6.32 -1.43
C GLY A 58 3.31 6.09 0.04
N ARG A 59 3.42 7.13 0.88
CA ARG A 59 3.03 7.06 2.30
C ARG A 59 1.53 6.86 2.47
N ASN A 60 0.70 7.52 1.67
CA ASN A 60 -0.75 7.31 1.64
C ASN A 60 -1.10 5.87 1.23
N GLN A 61 -0.38 5.28 0.26
CA GLN A 61 -0.52 3.87 -0.11
C GLN A 61 -0.14 2.94 1.04
N GLN A 62 0.98 3.21 1.74
CA GLN A 62 1.41 2.44 2.92
C GLN A 62 0.37 2.48 4.04
N LYS A 63 -0.23 3.65 4.31
CA LYS A 63 -1.33 3.80 5.28
C LYS A 63 -2.53 2.92 4.93
N VAL A 64 -2.93 2.90 3.65
CA VAL A 64 -4.04 2.06 3.19
C VAL A 64 -3.69 0.57 3.28
N ILE A 65 -2.45 0.16 2.99
CA ILE A 65 -2.00 -1.23 3.21
C ILE A 65 -2.13 -1.62 4.69
N VAL A 66 -1.68 -0.78 5.61
CA VAL A 66 -1.81 -1.03 7.06
C VAL A 66 -3.29 -1.14 7.46
N ALA A 67 -4.16 -0.27 6.96
CA ALA A 67 -5.58 -0.31 7.27
C ALA A 67 -6.26 -1.57 6.69
N ILE A 68 -5.88 -2.01 5.48
CA ILE A 68 -6.32 -3.28 4.90
C ILE A 68 -5.86 -4.46 5.78
N LEU A 69 -4.59 -4.47 6.22
CA LEU A 69 -4.08 -5.51 7.12
C LEU A 69 -4.89 -5.58 8.41
N GLN A 70 -5.18 -4.44 9.04
CA GLN A 70 -6.00 -4.38 10.25
C GLN A 70 -7.40 -5.00 10.05
N LYS A 71 -8.03 -4.76 8.89
CA LYS A 71 -9.33 -5.38 8.54
C LYS A 71 -9.18 -6.88 8.30
N LEU A 72 -8.16 -7.31 7.56
CA LEU A 72 -7.91 -8.71 7.23
C LEU A 72 -7.51 -9.57 8.44
N THR A 73 -6.85 -8.97 9.44
CA THR A 73 -6.50 -9.65 10.70
C THR A 73 -7.60 -9.56 11.76
N SER A 74 -8.77 -9.02 11.44
CA SER A 74 -9.92 -9.06 12.34
C SER A 74 -10.43 -10.51 12.49
N THR A 75 -10.95 -10.86 13.67
CA THR A 75 -11.46 -12.21 13.94
C THR A 75 -12.54 -12.64 12.93
N GLU A 76 -13.37 -11.70 12.48
CA GLU A 76 -14.40 -11.97 11.46
C GLU A 76 -13.79 -12.28 10.10
N ALA A 77 -12.85 -11.45 9.62
CA ALA A 77 -12.20 -11.67 8.33
C ALA A 77 -11.40 -12.98 8.33
N LEU A 78 -10.66 -13.25 9.40
CA LEU A 78 -9.89 -14.49 9.54
C LEU A 78 -10.78 -15.73 9.56
N LYS A 79 -11.92 -15.70 10.25
CA LYS A 79 -12.88 -16.84 10.23
C LYS A 79 -13.53 -17.05 8.87
N ASN A 80 -13.69 -15.99 8.08
CA ASN A 80 -14.35 -16.01 6.78
C ASN A 80 -13.37 -15.88 5.60
N TYR A 81 -12.09 -16.23 5.79
CA TYR A 81 -11.05 -16.03 4.77
C TYR A 81 -11.36 -16.73 3.44
N SER A 82 -12.03 -17.89 3.45
CA SER A 82 -12.46 -18.59 2.24
C SER A 82 -13.44 -17.76 1.41
N THR A 83 -14.39 -17.10 2.07
CA THR A 83 -15.34 -16.18 1.40
C THR A 83 -14.61 -14.98 0.81
N ILE A 84 -13.56 -14.49 1.48
CA ILE A 84 -12.72 -13.41 0.96
C ILE A 84 -11.97 -13.86 -0.30
N ILE A 85 -11.34 -15.04 -0.27
CA ILE A 85 -10.68 -15.62 -1.44
C ILE A 85 -11.68 -15.77 -2.58
N ASP A 86 -12.84 -16.38 -2.32
CA ASP A 86 -13.85 -16.63 -3.35
C ASP A 86 -14.36 -15.34 -4.01
N SER A 87 -14.48 -14.27 -3.22
CA SER A 87 -14.94 -12.96 -3.69
C SER A 87 -13.89 -12.19 -4.49
N LEU A 88 -12.60 -12.50 -4.32
CA LEU A 88 -11.48 -11.74 -4.90
C LEU A 88 -10.65 -12.50 -5.94
N GLN A 89 -10.74 -13.84 -6.00
CA GLN A 89 -9.90 -14.69 -6.86
C GLN A 89 -10.02 -14.38 -8.36
N ASP A 90 -11.15 -13.81 -8.79
CA ASP A 90 -11.38 -13.42 -10.20
C ASP A 90 -10.67 -12.12 -10.60
N SER A 91 -10.15 -11.36 -9.63
CA SER A 91 -9.66 -9.99 -9.82
C SER A 91 -8.33 -9.69 -9.11
N ILE A 92 -7.83 -10.63 -8.29
CA ILE A 92 -6.51 -10.57 -7.67
C ILE A 92 -5.75 -11.85 -8.03
N GLN A 93 -4.63 -11.68 -8.72
CA GLN A 93 -3.71 -12.78 -9.03
C GLN A 93 -2.66 -12.89 -7.93
N THR A 94 -2.39 -14.11 -7.48
CA THR A 94 -1.34 -14.41 -6.50
C THR A 94 -0.75 -15.79 -6.78
N ASN A 95 0.52 -15.98 -6.46
CA ASN A 95 1.19 -17.27 -6.47
C ASN A 95 1.28 -17.90 -5.06
N MET A 96 0.73 -17.25 -4.04
CA MET A 96 0.68 -17.80 -2.69
C MET A 96 -0.19 -19.08 -2.70
N PRO A 97 0.36 -20.23 -2.30
CA PRO A 97 -0.42 -21.47 -2.22
C PRO A 97 -1.57 -21.33 -1.21
N LEU A 98 -2.68 -22.03 -1.46
CA LEU A 98 -3.81 -22.07 -0.53
C LEU A 98 -3.40 -22.57 0.86
N GLU A 99 -2.52 -23.58 0.92
CA GLU A 99 -1.96 -24.11 2.17
C GLU A 99 -1.27 -23.02 3.01
N THR A 100 -0.41 -22.21 2.38
CA THR A 100 0.24 -21.07 3.06
C THR A 100 -0.76 -20.04 3.56
N MET A 101 -1.84 -19.75 2.81
CA MET A 101 -2.89 -18.84 3.28
C MET A 101 -3.58 -19.39 4.53
N ILE A 102 -3.90 -20.68 4.54
CA ILE A 102 -4.53 -21.37 5.67
C ILE A 102 -3.63 -21.31 6.91
N ASP A 103 -2.33 -21.58 6.74
CA ASP A 103 -1.36 -21.56 7.84
C ASP A 103 -1.26 -20.16 8.46
N LEU A 104 -1.15 -19.11 7.63
CA LEU A 104 -1.08 -17.73 8.11
C LEU A 104 -2.36 -17.31 8.86
N VAL A 105 -3.53 -17.67 8.34
CA VAL A 105 -4.82 -17.35 8.96
C VAL A 105 -4.98 -18.06 10.31
N ASN A 106 -4.69 -19.36 10.36
CA ASN A 106 -4.83 -20.15 11.59
C ASN A 106 -3.84 -19.71 12.66
N ALA A 107 -2.57 -19.48 12.29
CA ALA A 107 -1.57 -18.96 13.21
C ALA A 107 -2.00 -17.61 13.82
N GLN A 108 -2.55 -16.70 13.01
CA GLN A 108 -3.07 -15.42 13.49
C GLN A 108 -4.32 -15.58 14.37
N LEU A 109 -5.23 -16.52 14.06
CA LEU A 109 -6.40 -16.82 14.89
C LEU A 109 -6.02 -17.36 16.26
N GLU A 110 -4.98 -18.19 16.33
CA GLU A 110 -4.51 -18.81 17.58
C GLU A 110 -3.68 -17.87 18.44
N SER A 111 -2.69 -17.22 17.84
CA SER A 111 -1.74 -16.36 18.58
C SER A 111 -2.27 -14.95 18.82
N GLY A 112 -3.16 -14.46 17.96
CA GLY A 112 -3.61 -13.08 17.98
C GLY A 112 -2.46 -12.09 17.80
N GLY A 113 -2.48 -10.99 18.57
CA GLY A 113 -1.46 -9.95 18.47
C GLY A 113 -1.59 -9.08 17.22
N THR A 114 -0.70 -8.10 17.11
CA THR A 114 -0.66 -7.17 15.98
C THR A 114 0.76 -7.10 15.42
N TYR A 115 0.87 -6.86 14.12
CA TYR A 115 2.15 -6.60 13.49
C TYR A 115 2.50 -5.12 13.63
N LYS A 116 3.69 -4.83 14.15
CA LYS A 116 4.28 -3.49 14.04
C LYS A 116 4.73 -3.30 12.59
N VAL A 117 4.14 -2.33 11.91
CA VAL A 117 4.48 -2.02 10.52
C VAL A 117 5.37 -0.78 10.46
N ASN A 118 6.52 -0.92 9.81
CA ASN A 118 7.42 0.16 9.47
C ASN A 118 7.39 0.36 7.95
N SER A 119 7.79 1.54 7.48
CA SER A 119 7.79 1.87 6.05
C SER A 119 9.01 2.67 5.65
N GLN A 120 9.45 2.48 4.42
CA GLN A 120 10.55 3.19 3.79
C GLN A 120 10.29 3.30 2.29
N ASP A 121 10.93 4.27 1.65
CA ASP A 121 10.89 4.50 0.20
C ASP A 121 12.32 4.66 -0.34
N LEU A 122 12.57 4.09 -1.53
CA LEU A 122 13.84 4.26 -2.23
C LEU A 122 13.89 5.68 -2.82
N LYS A 123 14.95 6.42 -2.50
CA LYS A 123 15.13 7.80 -2.97
C LYS A 123 15.95 7.87 -4.25
N GLY A 124 15.83 9.00 -4.91
CA GLY A 124 16.57 9.29 -6.12
C GLY A 124 16.27 10.69 -6.66
N THR A 125 16.82 10.98 -7.84
CA THR A 125 16.69 12.28 -8.52
C THR A 125 15.96 12.13 -9.83
N GLY A 126 14.94 12.95 -10.05
CA GLY A 126 14.20 12.97 -11.31
C GLY A 126 15.02 13.51 -12.47
N ARG A 127 15.03 12.79 -13.59
CA ARG A 127 15.75 13.12 -14.84
C ARG A 127 14.89 12.84 -16.06
N MET A 128 15.14 13.58 -17.14
CA MET A 128 14.42 13.47 -18.43
C MET A 128 15.35 13.13 -19.60
N ASP A 129 16.65 12.96 -19.33
CA ASP A 129 17.73 12.83 -20.30
C ASP A 129 18.35 11.42 -20.33
N LEU A 130 17.75 10.46 -19.63
CA LEU A 130 18.17 9.07 -19.63
C LEU A 130 17.33 8.24 -20.61
N PRO A 131 17.94 7.30 -21.35
CA PRO A 131 17.24 6.51 -22.37
C PRO A 131 16.32 5.46 -21.73
N SER A 132 15.13 5.30 -22.29
CA SER A 132 14.22 4.19 -21.97
C SER A 132 14.48 3.01 -22.91
N TYR A 133 14.73 1.81 -22.35
CA TYR A 133 14.92 0.61 -23.16
C TYR A 133 13.66 0.24 -23.97
N ALA A 134 12.48 0.38 -23.37
CA ALA A 134 11.21 0.05 -24.03
C ALA A 134 10.73 1.14 -24.99
N MET A 135 11.14 2.40 -24.77
CA MET A 135 10.71 3.56 -25.56
C MET A 135 11.94 4.40 -25.95
N PRO A 136 12.83 3.87 -26.81
CA PRO A 136 14.12 4.51 -27.11
C PRO A 136 13.98 5.89 -27.77
N ASP A 137 12.86 6.15 -28.44
CA ASP A 137 12.60 7.40 -29.16
C ASP A 137 11.83 8.45 -28.33
N SER A 138 11.65 8.23 -27.02
CA SER A 138 10.88 9.11 -26.13
C SER A 138 11.70 9.62 -24.95
N ASN A 139 11.64 10.93 -24.70
CA ASN A 139 12.18 11.53 -23.48
C ASN A 139 11.18 11.31 -22.34
N LEU A 140 11.54 10.45 -21.39
CA LEU A 140 10.69 10.10 -20.27
C LEU A 140 11.27 10.60 -18.95
N TYR A 141 10.38 10.90 -18.02
CA TYR A 141 10.77 11.10 -16.63
C TYR A 141 11.18 9.75 -16.04
N VAL A 142 12.39 9.68 -15.50
CA VAL A 142 12.87 8.56 -14.70
C VAL A 142 13.47 9.09 -13.40
N MET A 143 13.56 8.23 -12.39
CA MET A 143 14.26 8.55 -11.15
C MET A 143 15.58 7.80 -11.12
N GLU A 144 16.69 8.53 -11.26
CA GLU A 144 18.04 7.98 -11.04
C GLU A 144 18.20 7.68 -9.55
N ILE A 145 18.57 6.44 -9.22
CA ILE A 145 18.58 5.93 -7.85
C ILE A 145 19.74 6.54 -7.06
N ASP A 146 19.46 6.91 -5.80
CA ASP A 146 20.50 7.28 -4.85
C ASP A 146 21.10 6.00 -4.21
N ASP A 147 22.38 5.74 -4.46
CA ASP A 147 23.08 4.54 -3.99
C ASP A 147 23.13 4.43 -2.46
N SER A 148 23.20 5.57 -1.75
CA SER A 148 23.18 5.58 -0.29
C SER A 148 21.80 5.18 0.24
N SER A 149 20.73 5.67 -0.38
CA SER A 149 19.37 5.26 -0.09
C SER A 149 19.15 3.78 -0.41
N LEU A 150 19.71 3.28 -1.51
CA LEU A 150 19.63 1.86 -1.87
C LEU A 150 20.30 0.98 -0.83
N ALA A 151 21.47 1.38 -0.34
CA ALA A 151 22.18 0.66 0.72
C ALA A 151 21.35 0.59 2.01
N VAL A 152 20.73 1.70 2.41
CA VAL A 152 19.85 1.76 3.59
C VAL A 152 18.64 0.85 3.42
N VAL A 153 17.95 0.91 2.28
CA VAL A 153 16.77 0.09 2.00
C VAL A 153 17.10 -1.41 2.09
N LYS A 154 18.23 -1.81 1.49
CA LYS A 154 18.69 -3.21 1.53
C LYS A 154 19.00 -3.67 2.96
N ALA A 155 19.71 -2.85 3.73
CA ALA A 155 20.05 -3.17 5.11
C ALA A 155 18.80 -3.35 5.98
N ALA A 156 17.84 -2.41 5.89
CA ALA A 156 16.60 -2.48 6.67
C ALA A 156 15.77 -3.74 6.36
N ILE A 157 15.75 -4.21 5.11
CA ILE A 157 15.09 -5.48 4.76
C ILE A 157 15.78 -6.66 5.45
N GLN A 158 17.12 -6.71 5.43
CA GLN A 158 17.88 -7.77 6.09
C GLN A 158 17.67 -7.75 7.61
N ASP A 159 17.69 -6.58 8.24
CA ASP A 159 17.47 -6.44 9.67
C ASP A 159 16.09 -6.98 10.09
N VAL A 160 15.03 -6.67 9.34
CA VAL A 160 13.69 -7.20 9.59
C VAL A 160 13.63 -8.72 9.41
N MET A 161 14.25 -9.25 8.35
CA MET A 161 14.28 -10.70 8.09
C MET A 161 15.06 -11.48 9.15
N GLU A 162 16.09 -10.88 9.73
CA GLU A 162 16.98 -11.50 10.72
C GLU A 162 16.61 -11.17 12.18
N GLY A 163 15.53 -10.39 12.38
CA GLY A 163 15.01 -10.05 13.71
C GLY A 163 15.92 -9.13 14.52
N ARG A 164 16.63 -8.20 13.86
CA ARG A 164 17.52 -7.20 14.49
C ARG A 164 16.82 -5.89 14.80
#